data_AF-A0A0N4YYP5-F1
#
_entry.id   AF-A0A0N4YYP5-F1
#
_cell.length_a   1.000
_cell.length_b   1.000
_cell.length_c   1.000
_cell.angle_alpha   90.00
_cell.angle_beta   90.00
_cell.angle_gamma   90.00
#
_symmetry.space_group_name_H-M   'P 1'
#
loop_
_entity.id
_entity.type
_entity.pdbx_description
1 polymer ?
#
loop_
_entity_poly.entity_id
_entity_poly.type
_entity_poly.pdbx_seq_one_letter_code
_entity_poly.pdbx_strand_id
1 'polypeptide(L)'
;MMAGGAPTEPLVTRYSMDVRKVERVYKTRKTVMNATKKTYTFLFDVLKLIKSREEAARLKERGVDPSKSQPAKFVGMYNRYDQERFGKKQEDVMRRTALATTIPQTVSTPDEPKKRVSRTPIIIIPSAMTSLLTIFNATDIIQVSFLFYESHLSFNNDFSIGYEFRNDRTETQREKYASKYISIFDNNCPVLLPYLIVDQPNKFTDAEWDRVVAVFITGQLWQFKPFKRWHSNPVEIFAKIPAFHVHYDDLNIDSNVLKWSVTRLPVSRTKRHMDKARFRVFWETVDRWIPANRPHLRW
;
A
#
# COMPACT_ATOMS: atom_id res chain seq x y z
N MET A 1 11.54 -82.95 -22.46
CA MET A 1 10.95 -81.76 -23.11
C MET A 1 10.66 -80.72 -22.05
N MET A 2 11.02 -79.47 -22.36
CA MET A 2 10.72 -78.21 -21.66
C MET A 2 11.40 -77.98 -20.29
N ALA A 3 12.60 -77.43 -20.40
CA ALA A 3 13.26 -76.63 -19.37
C ALA A 3 12.42 -75.38 -19.05
N GLY A 4 12.01 -75.24 -17.79
CA GLY A 4 11.47 -73.98 -17.23
C GLY A 4 12.58 -73.24 -16.51
N GLY A 5 13.48 -72.61 -17.26
CA GLY A 5 14.50 -71.72 -16.68
C GLY A 5 13.84 -70.50 -16.06
N ALA A 6 13.96 -70.35 -14.74
CA ALA A 6 13.67 -69.08 -14.10
C ALA A 6 14.60 -68.03 -14.69
N PRO A 7 14.11 -66.84 -15.09
CA PRO A 7 14.97 -65.82 -15.64
C PRO A 7 15.90 -65.34 -14.52
N THR A 8 17.15 -65.80 -14.55
CA THR A 8 18.23 -65.22 -13.75
C THR A 8 18.47 -63.83 -14.29
N GLU A 9 17.73 -62.85 -13.78
CA GLU A 9 18.04 -61.45 -14.03
C GLU A 9 19.50 -61.21 -13.64
N PRO A 10 20.31 -60.59 -14.51
CA PRO A 10 21.73 -60.43 -14.25
C PRO A 10 21.92 -59.67 -12.92
N LEU A 11 22.87 -60.11 -12.09
CA LEU A 11 23.13 -59.52 -10.77
C LEU A 11 23.33 -57.99 -10.81
N VAL A 12 23.77 -57.47 -11.96
CA VAL A 12 23.92 -56.04 -12.24
C VAL A 12 22.59 -55.28 -12.20
N THR A 13 21.48 -55.88 -12.64
CA THR A 13 20.14 -55.25 -12.56
C THR A 13 19.60 -55.21 -11.13
N ARG A 14 19.86 -56.24 -10.31
CA ARG A 14 19.46 -56.21 -8.89
C ARG A 14 20.26 -55.17 -8.11
N TYR A 15 21.57 -55.16 -8.27
CA TYR A 15 22.44 -54.17 -7.60
C TYR A 15 22.11 -52.74 -8.02
N SER A 16 21.87 -52.49 -9.32
CA SER A 16 21.51 -51.13 -9.80
C SER A 16 20.12 -50.68 -9.37
N MET A 17 19.14 -51.59 -9.27
CA MET A 17 17.82 -51.26 -8.72
C MET A 17 17.91 -50.98 -7.21
N ASP A 18 18.72 -51.75 -6.47
CA ASP A 18 18.87 -51.55 -5.03
C ASP A 18 19.68 -50.29 -4.70
N VAL A 19 20.67 -49.92 -5.52
CA VAL A 19 21.38 -48.63 -5.41
C VAL A 19 20.41 -47.47 -5.67
N ARG A 20 19.55 -47.54 -6.69
CA ARG A 20 18.55 -46.49 -6.96
C ARG A 20 17.49 -46.32 -5.88
N LYS A 21 17.21 -47.37 -5.08
CA LYS A 21 16.30 -47.29 -3.94
C LYS A 21 16.91 -46.58 -2.73
N VAL A 22 18.24 -46.57 -2.63
CA VAL A 22 18.99 -45.99 -1.49
C VAL A 22 19.59 -44.62 -1.84
N GLU A 23 19.96 -44.40 -3.10
CA GLU A 23 20.61 -43.19 -3.56
C GLU A 23 19.63 -42.01 -3.65
N ARG A 24 19.97 -40.89 -2.98
CA ARG A 24 19.23 -39.64 -3.10
C ARG A 24 19.89 -38.74 -4.13
N VAL A 25 19.22 -38.53 -5.25
CA VAL A 25 19.68 -37.61 -6.29
C VAL A 25 19.34 -36.17 -5.88
N TYR A 26 20.33 -35.45 -5.34
CA TYR A 26 20.14 -34.09 -4.82
C TYR A 26 19.97 -33.01 -5.90
N LYS A 27 20.59 -33.20 -7.08
CA LYS A 27 20.51 -32.26 -8.21
C LYS A 27 20.45 -33.01 -9.53
N THR A 28 19.60 -32.56 -10.43
CA THR A 28 19.47 -33.05 -11.80
C THR A 28 19.73 -31.90 -12.78
N ARG A 29 19.95 -32.20 -14.06
CA ARG A 29 20.15 -31.17 -15.11
C ARG A 29 19.02 -30.12 -15.10
N LYS A 30 17.79 -30.53 -14.77
CA LYS A 30 16.63 -29.63 -14.64
C LYS A 30 16.69 -28.78 -13.36
N THR A 31 17.09 -29.34 -12.23
CA THR A 31 17.14 -28.58 -10.96
C THR A 31 18.35 -27.64 -10.87
N VAL A 32 19.39 -27.82 -11.69
CA VAL A 32 20.52 -26.89 -11.77
C VAL A 32 20.16 -25.63 -12.55
N MET A 33 19.27 -25.74 -13.54
CA MET A 33 18.76 -24.61 -14.32
C MET A 33 17.75 -23.75 -13.54
N ASN A 34 17.18 -24.31 -12.47
CA ASN A 34 16.16 -23.65 -11.64
C ASN A 34 16.78 -23.16 -10.32
N ALA A 35 16.61 -21.89 -10.01
CA ALA A 35 17.06 -21.36 -8.72
C ALA A 35 16.19 -21.89 -7.58
N THR A 36 16.83 -22.50 -6.58
CA THR A 36 16.16 -23.29 -5.52
C THR A 36 15.32 -22.44 -4.55
N LYS A 37 15.55 -21.12 -4.49
CA LYS A 37 14.95 -20.24 -3.48
C LYS A 37 14.51 -18.87 -4.02
N LYS A 38 14.65 -18.62 -5.33
CA LYS A 38 14.38 -17.32 -5.94
C LYS A 38 13.76 -17.50 -7.31
N THR A 39 12.57 -16.96 -7.49
CA THR A 39 11.96 -16.84 -8.82
C THR A 39 12.25 -15.44 -9.35
N TYR A 40 12.86 -15.36 -10.52
CA TYR A 40 13.26 -14.08 -11.13
C TYR A 40 12.18 -13.52 -12.06
N THR A 41 10.90 -13.62 -11.69
CA THR A 41 9.78 -13.14 -12.52
C THR A 41 9.88 -11.64 -12.81
N PHE A 42 10.48 -10.87 -11.91
CA PHE A 42 10.75 -9.44 -12.11
C PHE A 42 11.59 -9.16 -13.37
N LEU A 43 12.41 -10.11 -13.83
CA LEU A 43 13.18 -9.94 -15.07
C LEU A 43 12.26 -9.78 -16.28
N PHE A 44 11.08 -10.41 -16.29
CA PHE A 44 10.13 -10.24 -17.39
C PHE A 44 9.58 -8.82 -17.45
N ASP A 45 9.37 -8.17 -16.31
CA ASP A 45 8.86 -6.80 -16.27
C ASP A 45 9.95 -5.79 -16.64
N VAL A 46 11.20 -6.03 -16.23
CA VAL A 46 12.37 -5.27 -16.70
C VAL A 46 12.54 -5.42 -18.22
N LEU A 47 12.40 -6.63 -18.77
CA LEU A 47 12.50 -6.87 -20.21
C LEU A 47 11.36 -6.22 -21.00
N LYS A 48 10.12 -6.27 -20.49
CA LYS A 48 8.99 -5.55 -21.09
C LYS A 48 9.23 -4.03 -21.10
N LEU A 49 9.77 -3.50 -20.00
CA LEU A 49 10.09 -2.08 -19.89
C LEU A 49 11.17 -1.68 -20.89
N ILE A 50 12.26 -2.43 -21.00
CA ILE A 50 13.33 -2.20 -21.99
C ILE A 50 12.75 -2.23 -23.41
N LYS A 51 11.95 -3.26 -23.74
CA LYS A 51 11.32 -3.39 -25.05
C LYS A 51 10.41 -2.19 -25.38
N SER A 52 9.57 -1.74 -24.44
CA SER A 52 8.70 -0.59 -24.64
C SER A 52 9.49 0.71 -24.86
N ARG A 53 10.63 0.87 -24.18
CA ARG A 53 11.53 2.01 -24.32
C ARG A 53 12.27 2.00 -25.66
N GLU A 54 12.72 0.84 -26.12
CA GLU A 54 13.34 0.69 -27.44
C GLU A 54 12.34 0.90 -28.58
N GLU A 55 11.10 0.42 -28.44
CA GLU A 55 10.03 0.67 -29.40
C GLU A 55 9.69 2.16 -29.47
N ALA A 56 9.57 2.83 -28.32
CA ALA A 56 9.37 4.28 -28.26
C ALA A 56 10.54 5.07 -28.88
N ALA A 57 11.79 4.62 -28.68
CA ALA A 57 12.97 5.22 -29.30
C ALA A 57 12.99 5.02 -30.83
N ARG A 58 12.62 3.82 -31.31
CA ARG A 58 12.50 3.53 -32.76
C ARG A 58 11.37 4.29 -33.44
N LEU A 59 10.25 4.51 -32.76
CA LEU A 59 9.17 5.38 -33.23
C LEU A 59 9.63 6.85 -33.34
N LYS A 60 10.49 7.28 -32.42
CA LYS A 60 11.11 8.60 -32.44
C LYS A 60 12.12 8.77 -33.58
N GLU A 61 12.90 7.74 -33.91
CA GLU A 61 13.80 7.75 -35.07
C GLU A 61 13.08 7.64 -36.43
N ARG A 62 11.88 7.04 -36.46
CA ARG A 62 10.97 7.06 -37.62
C ARG A 62 10.20 8.38 -37.78
N GLY A 63 10.51 9.39 -36.98
CA GLY A 63 9.94 10.73 -37.12
C GLY A 63 8.46 10.86 -36.75
N VAL A 64 7.92 9.97 -35.91
CA VAL A 64 6.55 10.10 -35.39
C VAL A 64 6.62 10.34 -33.89
N ASP A 65 6.56 11.62 -33.51
CA ASP A 65 6.59 12.10 -32.13
C ASP A 65 5.14 12.30 -31.63
N PRO A 66 4.65 11.53 -30.63
CA PRO A 66 3.30 11.69 -30.11
C PRO A 66 3.17 12.86 -29.12
N SER A 67 4.20 13.70 -28.94
CA SER A 67 4.17 14.84 -28.01
C SER A 67 3.98 16.23 -28.67
N LYS A 68 3.72 16.31 -29.97
CA LYS A 68 3.38 17.58 -30.65
C LYS A 68 2.01 17.54 -31.31
N SER A 69 0.96 17.52 -30.50
CA SER A 69 -0.33 18.11 -30.89
C SER A 69 -0.44 19.51 -30.28
N GLN A 70 0.28 20.47 -30.86
CA GLN A 70 -0.24 21.84 -30.85
C GLN A 70 -1.47 21.86 -31.78
N PRO A 71 -2.53 22.63 -31.49
CA PRO A 71 -3.54 22.89 -32.51
C PRO A 71 -2.80 23.57 -33.67
N ALA A 72 -2.65 22.84 -34.78
CA ALA A 72 -2.11 23.41 -36.00
C ALA A 72 -2.98 24.61 -36.33
N LYS A 73 -2.36 25.80 -36.36
CA LYS A 73 -2.95 26.95 -37.04
C LYS A 73 -3.12 26.51 -38.49
N PHE A 74 -4.34 26.11 -38.83
CA PHE A 74 -4.76 25.89 -40.19
C PHE A 74 -4.68 27.25 -40.87
N VAL A 75 -3.59 27.49 -41.60
CA VAL A 75 -3.55 28.52 -42.65
C VAL A 75 -4.45 27.98 -43.76
N GLY A 76 -5.75 28.19 -43.57
CA GLY A 76 -6.78 27.95 -44.53
C GLY A 76 -6.73 29.04 -45.58
N MET A 77 -5.95 28.80 -46.62
CA MET A 77 -6.18 29.42 -47.91
C MET A 77 -7.53 28.89 -48.41
N TYR A 78 -8.60 29.67 -48.23
CA TYR A 78 -9.93 29.38 -48.76
C TYR A 78 -10.58 30.64 -49.33
N ASN A 79 -11.26 30.42 -50.46
CA ASN A 79 -11.64 31.40 -51.46
C ASN A 79 -12.70 32.38 -50.98
N ARG A 80 -12.54 33.63 -51.43
CA ARG A 80 -13.43 34.80 -51.26
C ARG A 80 -14.91 34.56 -51.66
N TYR A 81 -15.22 33.45 -52.34
CA TYR A 81 -16.57 33.09 -52.79
C TYR A 81 -17.42 32.31 -51.76
N ASP A 82 -16.85 31.80 -50.66
CA ASP A 82 -17.63 31.06 -49.64
C ASP A 82 -18.30 31.96 -48.58
N GLN A 83 -17.93 33.25 -48.51
CA GLN A 83 -18.51 34.20 -47.54
C GLN A 83 -19.94 34.62 -47.87
N GLU A 84 -20.35 34.62 -49.14
CA GLU A 84 -21.68 35.12 -49.53
C GLU A 84 -22.80 34.09 -49.34
N ARG A 85 -22.46 32.80 -49.14
CA ARG A 85 -23.45 31.73 -48.96
C ARG A 85 -23.91 31.55 -47.51
N PHE A 86 -23.13 32.02 -46.54
CA PHE A 86 -23.45 31.87 -45.10
C PHE A 86 -24.19 33.07 -44.50
N GLY A 87 -24.07 34.27 -45.08
CA GLY A 87 -24.78 35.47 -44.59
C GLY A 87 -26.30 35.38 -44.72
N LYS A 88 -26.82 34.63 -45.71
CA LYS A 88 -28.27 34.50 -45.92
C LYS A 88 -28.97 33.50 -44.99
N LYS A 89 -28.24 32.66 -44.24
CA LYS A 89 -28.86 31.70 -43.31
C LYS A 89 -28.99 32.21 -41.87
N GLN A 90 -28.31 33.30 -41.50
CA GLN A 90 -28.45 33.85 -40.15
C GLN A 90 -29.67 34.77 -39.99
N GLU A 91 -30.12 35.46 -41.06
CA GLU A 91 -31.31 36.32 -40.98
C GLU A 91 -32.64 35.53 -40.88
N ASP A 92 -32.73 34.34 -41.48
CA ASP A 92 -33.96 33.53 -41.47
C ASP A 92 -34.21 32.79 -40.14
N VAL A 93 -33.16 32.54 -39.34
CA VAL A 93 -33.31 31.80 -38.06
C VAL A 93 -33.69 32.75 -36.91
N MET A 94 -33.33 34.03 -36.98
CA MET A 94 -33.61 34.99 -35.90
C MET A 94 -35.07 35.49 -35.89
N ARG A 95 -35.84 35.29 -36.97
CA ARG A 95 -37.27 35.66 -37.04
C ARG A 95 -38.25 34.58 -36.57
N ARG A 96 -37.80 33.38 -36.18
CA ARG A 96 -38.69 32.26 -35.81
C ARG A 96 -38.77 31.92 -34.32
N THR A 97 -38.13 32.70 -33.44
CA THR A 97 -38.08 32.42 -31.99
C THR A 97 -38.84 33.44 -31.13
N ALA A 98 -39.85 34.11 -31.71
CA ALA A 98 -40.94 34.69 -30.93
C ALA A 98 -42.15 33.77 -31.13
N LEU A 99 -42.70 33.26 -30.02
CA LEU A 99 -43.83 32.30 -29.91
C LEU A 99 -43.41 30.83 -29.71
N ALA A 100 -43.00 30.45 -28.49
CA ALA A 100 -43.26 29.11 -27.97
C ALA A 100 -43.18 29.06 -26.44
N THR A 101 -44.13 28.32 -25.88
CA THR A 101 -44.61 28.28 -24.50
C THR A 101 -43.67 27.57 -23.52
N THR A 102 -43.80 27.94 -22.24
CA THR A 102 -43.17 27.43 -21.02
C THR A 102 -43.14 25.91 -20.86
N ILE A 103 -41.94 25.34 -20.60
CA ILE A 103 -41.72 24.06 -19.88
C ILE A 103 -40.44 24.21 -19.05
N PRO A 104 -40.41 23.91 -17.74
CA PRO A 104 -39.18 23.98 -16.95
C PRO A 104 -38.40 22.66 -17.04
N GLN A 105 -37.16 22.70 -17.55
CA GLN A 105 -36.17 21.64 -17.35
C GLN A 105 -34.96 22.20 -16.60
N THR A 106 -34.70 21.63 -15.44
CA THR A 106 -33.56 21.90 -14.56
C THR A 106 -32.26 21.46 -15.22
N VAL A 107 -31.38 22.41 -15.52
CA VAL A 107 -30.03 22.15 -16.03
C VAL A 107 -29.11 21.78 -14.87
N SER A 108 -28.77 20.51 -14.74
CA SER A 108 -27.70 20.02 -13.86
C SER A 108 -26.35 20.40 -14.47
N THR A 109 -25.56 21.17 -13.71
CA THR A 109 -24.15 21.47 -13.99
C THR A 109 -23.31 20.19 -14.03
N PRO A 110 -22.24 20.11 -14.86
CA PRO A 110 -21.35 18.96 -14.88
C PRO A 110 -20.55 18.89 -13.57
N ASP A 111 -20.73 17.80 -12.83
CA ASP A 111 -19.98 17.48 -11.60
C ASP A 111 -18.48 17.46 -11.90
N GLU A 112 -17.72 18.30 -11.19
CA GLU A 112 -16.27 18.14 -11.07
C GLU A 112 -15.95 16.72 -10.55
N PRO A 113 -14.89 16.07 -11.04
CA PRO A 113 -14.48 14.77 -10.54
C PRO A 113 -14.03 14.91 -9.07
N LYS A 114 -14.94 14.67 -8.13
CA LYS A 114 -14.64 14.60 -6.69
C LYS A 114 -13.50 13.60 -6.49
N LYS A 115 -12.30 14.10 -6.17
CA LYS A 115 -11.13 13.27 -5.86
C LYS A 115 -11.54 12.21 -4.85
N ARG A 116 -11.42 10.94 -5.21
CA ARG A 116 -11.69 9.83 -4.29
C ARG A 116 -10.83 9.98 -3.05
N VAL A 117 -11.47 10.15 -1.89
CA VAL A 117 -10.79 10.23 -0.60
C VAL A 117 -10.21 8.84 -0.30
N SER A 118 -8.92 8.79 0.05
CA SER A 118 -8.25 7.53 0.43
C SER A 118 -8.96 6.92 1.65
N ARG A 119 -9.04 5.59 1.73
CA ARG A 119 -9.55 4.86 2.91
C ARG A 119 -8.45 4.22 3.75
N THR A 120 -7.17 4.50 3.42
CA THR A 120 -6.05 3.88 4.11
C THR A 120 -5.98 4.38 5.57
N PRO A 121 -6.06 3.51 6.58
CA PRO A 121 -5.92 3.89 7.98
C PRO A 121 -4.52 4.46 8.27
N ILE A 122 -4.45 5.43 9.18
CA ILE A 122 -3.23 6.15 9.56
C ILE A 122 -2.85 5.85 11.01
N ILE A 123 -1.58 5.49 11.23
CA ILE A 123 -0.98 5.35 12.55
C ILE A 123 0.03 6.49 12.73
N ILE A 124 -0.17 7.31 13.76
CA ILE A 124 0.77 8.38 14.09
C ILE A 124 1.81 7.86 15.08
N ILE A 125 3.08 8.10 14.81
CA ILE A 125 4.19 7.78 15.71
C ILE A 125 4.92 9.05 16.16
N PRO A 126 5.69 9.03 17.25
CA PRO A 126 6.47 10.19 17.65
C PRO A 126 7.57 10.51 16.63
N SER A 127 7.78 11.80 16.35
CA SER A 127 8.92 12.30 15.58
C SER A 127 10.23 12.37 16.40
N ALA A 128 10.19 12.01 17.69
CA ALA A 128 11.36 12.08 18.56
C ALA A 128 12.37 10.96 18.23
N MET A 129 13.62 11.31 17.94
CA MET A 129 14.69 10.34 17.68
C MET A 129 15.01 9.45 18.89
N THR A 130 14.69 9.92 20.10
CA THR A 130 14.85 9.18 21.36
C THR A 130 13.71 8.20 21.63
N SER A 131 12.66 8.19 20.80
CA SER A 131 11.55 7.24 20.92
C SER A 131 11.98 5.82 20.59
N LEU A 132 11.45 4.83 21.32
CA LEU A 132 11.68 3.41 21.01
C LEU A 132 11.04 2.98 19.70
N LEU A 133 9.98 3.67 19.30
CA LEU A 133 9.29 3.48 18.03
C LEU A 133 9.48 4.73 17.17
N THR A 134 10.09 4.56 16.00
CA THR A 134 10.37 5.61 15.01
C THR A 134 10.00 5.12 13.61
N ILE A 135 9.97 6.02 12.63
CA ILE A 135 9.61 5.65 11.25
C ILE A 135 10.57 4.63 10.64
N PHE A 136 11.81 4.59 11.14
CA PHE A 136 12.85 3.69 10.66
C PHE A 136 12.61 2.24 11.09
N ASN A 137 12.18 2.01 12.33
CA ASN A 137 11.97 0.68 12.89
C ASN A 137 10.49 0.24 12.92
N ALA A 138 9.56 1.12 12.54
CA ALA A 138 8.13 0.84 12.62
C ALA A 138 7.70 -0.38 11.78
N THR A 139 8.33 -0.65 10.64
CA THR A 139 8.06 -1.88 9.88
C THR A 139 8.39 -3.13 10.69
N ASP A 140 9.56 -3.14 11.30
CA ASP A 140 10.12 -4.32 11.94
C ASP A 140 9.41 -4.62 13.26
N ILE A 141 8.80 -3.60 13.85
CA ILE A 141 8.07 -3.72 15.11
C ILE A 141 6.58 -3.95 14.84
N ILE A 142 5.94 -3.09 14.05
CA ILE A 142 4.47 -3.06 13.92
C ILE A 142 3.99 -4.12 12.93
N GLN A 143 4.62 -4.20 11.75
CA GLN A 143 4.22 -5.15 10.70
C GLN A 143 4.64 -6.57 11.04
N VAL A 144 5.92 -6.79 11.37
CA VAL A 144 6.44 -8.14 11.67
C VAL A 144 5.73 -8.77 12.87
N SER A 145 5.42 -8.00 13.92
CA SER A 145 4.67 -8.53 15.06
C SER A 145 3.30 -9.10 14.68
N PHE A 146 2.66 -8.52 13.66
CA PHE A 146 1.40 -9.01 13.14
C PHE A 146 1.59 -10.26 12.25
N LEU A 147 2.51 -10.23 11.29
CA LEU A 147 2.68 -11.30 10.31
C LEU A 147 2.99 -12.66 10.95
N PHE A 148 3.79 -12.67 12.03
CA PHE A 148 4.12 -13.89 12.75
C PHE A 148 3.02 -14.37 13.71
N TYR A 149 2.04 -13.52 14.03
CA TYR A 149 0.88 -13.95 14.82
C TYR A 149 0.02 -14.93 14.01
N GLU A 150 -0.21 -14.62 12.73
CA GLU A 150 -1.01 -15.49 11.86
C GLU A 150 -0.26 -16.72 11.33
N SER A 151 1.07 -16.66 11.21
CA SER A 151 1.84 -17.83 10.77
C SER A 151 1.76 -19.02 11.74
N HIS A 152 1.29 -18.84 12.98
CA HIS A 152 1.02 -19.95 13.91
C HIS A 152 -0.37 -20.59 13.74
N LEU A 153 -1.28 -19.96 12.98
CA LEU A 153 -2.59 -20.51 12.59
C LEU A 153 -2.63 -21.04 11.14
N SER A 154 -1.55 -20.86 10.37
CA SER A 154 -1.37 -21.48 9.06
C SER A 154 0.09 -21.88 8.86
N PHE A 155 0.41 -23.12 9.24
CA PHE A 155 1.59 -23.81 8.75
C PHE A 155 1.41 -24.04 7.24
N ASN A 156 2.09 -23.25 6.41
CA ASN A 156 2.69 -23.70 5.15
C ASN A 156 3.70 -22.65 4.64
N ASN A 157 4.96 -23.11 4.56
CA ASN A 157 6.18 -22.36 4.34
C ASN A 157 6.39 -21.88 2.88
N ASP A 158 5.60 -20.91 2.41
CA ASP A 158 5.93 -20.15 1.18
C ASP A 158 5.68 -18.63 1.31
N PHE A 159 5.31 -18.15 2.50
CA PHE A 159 4.89 -16.76 2.73
C PHE A 159 6.02 -15.78 3.11
N SER A 160 7.26 -16.05 2.71
CA SER A 160 8.24 -14.98 2.53
C SER A 160 7.91 -14.19 1.25
N ILE A 161 6.68 -13.68 1.17
CA ILE A 161 6.20 -12.88 0.04
C ILE A 161 6.91 -11.54 0.10
N GLY A 162 7.51 -11.16 -1.02
CA GLY A 162 8.14 -9.87 -1.23
C GLY A 162 7.23 -8.73 -0.79
N TYR A 163 7.56 -8.12 0.34
CA TYR A 163 7.05 -6.81 0.71
C TYR A 163 7.79 -5.78 -0.12
N GLU A 164 7.51 -5.75 -1.41
CA GLU A 164 7.95 -4.66 -2.26
C GLU A 164 7.18 -3.42 -1.80
N PHE A 165 7.92 -2.48 -1.22
CA PHE A 165 7.43 -1.19 -0.77
C PHE A 165 6.63 -0.57 -1.90
N ARG A 166 5.30 -0.56 -1.77
CA ARG A 166 4.44 0.24 -2.65
C ARG A 166 4.67 1.71 -2.32
N ASN A 167 5.78 2.22 -2.81
CA ASN A 167 6.24 3.60 -2.75
C ASN A 167 5.48 4.45 -3.80
N ASP A 168 4.19 4.16 -3.98
CA ASP A 168 3.32 4.65 -5.05
C ASP A 168 2.75 6.04 -4.72
N ARG A 169 3.62 6.89 -4.17
CA ARG A 169 3.36 8.31 -3.97
C ARG A 169 4.17 9.10 -4.98
N THR A 170 3.50 10.02 -5.65
CA THR A 170 4.16 11.10 -6.39
C THR A 170 5.09 11.87 -5.43
N GLU A 171 6.19 12.42 -5.94
CA GLU A 171 7.18 13.24 -5.22
C GLU A 171 6.50 14.22 -4.22
N THR A 172 5.42 14.86 -4.67
CA THR A 172 4.62 15.84 -3.94
C THR A 172 3.98 15.32 -2.65
N GLN A 173 3.60 14.03 -2.58
CA GLN A 173 3.02 13.46 -1.36
C GLN A 173 4.10 12.99 -0.36
N ARG A 174 5.34 12.79 -0.80
CA ARG A 174 6.50 12.51 0.08
C ARG A 174 7.00 13.79 0.74
N GLU A 175 6.96 14.91 0.02
CA GLU A 175 7.31 16.24 0.55
C GLU A 175 6.35 16.75 1.64
N LYS A 176 5.12 16.19 1.71
CA LYS A 176 4.11 16.65 2.66
C LYS A 176 4.46 16.26 4.11
N TYR A 177 4.90 15.01 4.33
CA TYR A 177 5.30 14.48 5.64
C TYR A 177 6.08 13.17 5.49
N ALA A 178 7.00 12.88 6.43
CA ALA A 178 7.68 11.60 6.47
C ALA A 178 6.65 10.49 6.78
N SER A 179 6.60 9.49 5.90
CA SER A 179 5.61 8.42 6.00
C SER A 179 6.10 7.11 5.41
N LYS A 180 5.52 6.02 5.89
CA LYS A 180 5.86 4.66 5.47
C LYS A 180 4.59 3.83 5.39
N TYR A 181 4.40 3.09 4.30
CA TYR A 181 3.31 2.12 4.22
C TYR A 181 3.75 0.82 4.85
N ILE A 182 2.84 0.18 5.58
CA ILE A 182 2.95 -1.21 6.02
C ILE A 182 1.74 -1.98 5.49
N SER A 183 1.92 -3.27 5.24
CA SER A 183 0.87 -4.15 4.75
C SER A 183 0.63 -5.26 5.75
N ILE A 184 -0.63 -5.47 6.11
CA ILE A 184 -1.03 -6.36 7.20
C ILE A 184 -2.03 -7.38 6.66
N PHE A 185 -1.87 -8.64 7.02
CA PHE A 185 -2.89 -9.64 6.71
C PHE A 185 -4.11 -9.42 7.59
N ASP A 186 -5.30 -9.70 7.09
CA ASP A 186 -6.50 -9.78 7.92
C ASP A 186 -7.10 -11.16 7.65
N ASN A 187 -7.37 -11.94 8.68
CA ASN A 187 -7.90 -13.30 8.49
C ASN A 187 -9.25 -13.30 7.77
N ASN A 188 -9.99 -12.20 7.91
CA ASN A 188 -11.27 -12.00 7.26
C ASN A 188 -11.15 -11.37 5.87
N CYS A 189 -9.94 -10.99 5.43
CA CYS A 189 -9.69 -10.39 4.13
C CYS A 189 -8.52 -11.09 3.42
N PRO A 190 -8.73 -11.74 2.25
CA PRO A 190 -7.64 -12.37 1.51
C PRO A 190 -6.63 -11.36 0.92
N VAL A 191 -6.79 -10.07 1.20
CA VAL A 191 -5.97 -8.96 0.69
C VAL A 191 -5.21 -8.31 1.85
N LEU A 192 -3.93 -8.04 1.62
CA LEU A 192 -3.11 -7.21 2.49
C LEU A 192 -3.72 -5.82 2.67
N LEU A 193 -4.10 -5.47 3.91
CA LEU A 193 -4.60 -4.16 4.27
C LEU A 193 -3.42 -3.18 4.44
N PRO A 194 -3.37 -2.09 3.64
CA PRO A 194 -2.34 -1.09 3.80
C PRO A 194 -2.65 -0.17 4.98
N TYR A 195 -1.63 0.12 5.80
CA TYR A 195 -1.66 1.18 6.79
C TYR A 195 -0.58 2.21 6.46
N LEU A 196 -0.89 3.47 6.70
CA LEU A 196 0.04 4.58 6.55
C LEU A 196 0.60 4.98 7.92
N ILE A 197 1.91 4.87 8.09
CA ILE A 197 2.61 5.37 9.27
C ILE A 197 3.09 6.78 8.98
N VAL A 198 2.84 7.71 9.91
CA VAL A 198 3.27 9.12 9.80
C VAL A 198 3.85 9.57 11.14
N ASP A 199 4.94 10.32 11.13
CA ASP A 199 5.55 10.88 12.35
C ASP A 199 5.11 12.33 12.66
N GLN A 200 4.85 13.13 11.63
CA GLN A 200 4.52 14.55 11.74
C GLN A 200 3.17 14.85 11.06
N PRO A 201 2.07 14.97 11.82
CA PRO A 201 0.76 15.26 11.27
C PRO A 201 0.50 16.77 11.03
N ASN A 202 1.56 17.59 10.94
CA ASN A 202 1.49 19.06 10.86
C ASN A 202 0.64 19.58 9.69
N LYS A 203 0.60 18.82 8.58
CA LYS A 203 -0.09 19.19 7.34
C LYS A 203 -1.34 18.33 7.10
N PHE A 204 -1.87 17.69 8.13
CA PHE A 204 -3.05 16.84 7.99
C PHE A 204 -4.30 17.67 7.69
N THR A 205 -5.01 17.25 6.65
CA THR A 205 -6.36 17.68 6.31
C THR A 205 -7.38 16.97 7.21
N ASP A 206 -8.61 17.47 7.29
CA ASP A 206 -9.66 16.82 8.09
C ASP A 206 -9.92 15.37 7.66
N ALA A 207 -9.88 15.11 6.35
CA ALA A 207 -9.99 13.76 5.79
C ALA A 207 -8.79 12.85 6.12
N GLU A 208 -7.60 13.40 6.42
CA GLU A 208 -6.48 12.62 6.95
C GLU A 208 -6.69 12.32 8.44
N TRP A 209 -7.14 13.32 9.22
CA TRP A 209 -7.45 13.13 10.64
C TRP A 209 -8.56 12.10 10.88
N ASP A 210 -9.57 12.01 10.01
CA ASP A 210 -10.64 11.02 10.13
C ASP A 210 -10.15 9.58 9.96
N ARG A 211 -9.02 9.40 9.27
CA ARG A 211 -8.40 8.09 9.02
C ARG A 211 -7.41 7.67 10.10
N VAL A 212 -7.16 8.51 11.10
CA VAL A 212 -6.24 8.17 12.19
C VAL A 212 -6.90 7.14 13.10
N VAL A 213 -6.25 5.99 13.22
CA VAL A 213 -6.75 4.85 14.01
C VAL A 213 -5.99 4.62 15.30
N ALA A 214 -4.76 5.13 15.40
CA ALA A 214 -3.93 5.00 16.60
C ALA A 214 -2.85 6.08 16.66
N VAL A 215 -2.42 6.41 17.89
CA VAL A 215 -1.31 7.33 18.15
C VAL A 215 -0.32 6.72 19.14
N PHE A 216 0.95 6.66 18.78
CA PHE A 216 2.03 6.34 19.72
C PHE A 216 2.59 7.60 20.34
N ILE A 217 2.85 7.58 21.65
CA ILE A 217 3.26 8.75 22.43
C ILE A 217 4.55 8.54 23.21
N THR A 218 5.26 9.63 23.50
CA THR A 218 6.48 9.64 24.34
C THR A 218 6.23 10.10 25.76
N GLY A 219 5.15 10.83 26.02
CA GLY A 219 4.86 11.48 27.31
C GLY A 219 5.10 12.99 27.33
N GLN A 220 5.75 13.54 26.30
CA GLN A 220 6.10 14.96 26.24
C GLN A 220 4.97 15.78 25.61
N LEU A 221 4.50 16.82 26.30
CA LEU A 221 3.36 17.65 25.86
C LEU A 221 3.56 18.28 24.48
N TRP A 222 4.79 18.65 24.13
CA TRP A 222 5.07 19.27 22.83
C TRP A 222 4.72 18.35 21.65
N GLN A 223 4.66 17.03 21.86
CA GLN A 223 4.25 16.06 20.84
C GLN A 223 2.87 16.39 20.27
N PHE A 224 1.98 16.98 21.09
CA PHE A 224 0.60 17.22 20.72
C PHE A 224 0.34 18.58 20.07
N LYS A 225 1.35 19.47 19.96
CA LYS A 225 1.23 20.76 19.25
C LYS A 225 0.63 20.65 17.83
N PRO A 226 0.92 19.59 17.04
CA PRO A 226 0.31 19.42 15.72
C PRO A 226 -1.18 19.03 15.75
N PHE A 227 -1.70 18.55 16.89
CA PHE A 227 -3.05 18.00 17.04
C PHE A 227 -4.08 19.11 17.28
N LYS A 228 -4.10 20.10 16.38
CA LYS A 228 -4.92 21.31 16.51
C LYS A 228 -6.42 21.02 16.56
N ARG A 229 -6.88 19.95 15.91
CA ARG A 229 -8.28 19.51 15.90
C ARG A 229 -8.85 19.25 17.31
N TRP A 230 -7.98 18.89 18.26
CA TRP A 230 -8.33 18.64 19.65
C TRP A 230 -7.56 19.56 20.59
N HIS A 231 -7.37 20.82 20.16
CA HIS A 231 -6.76 21.89 20.96
C HIS A 231 -5.36 21.55 21.51
N SER A 232 -4.64 20.60 20.91
CA SER A 232 -3.39 20.05 21.44
C SER A 232 -3.51 19.46 22.85
N ASN A 233 -4.73 19.11 23.30
CA ASN A 233 -5.00 18.59 24.64
C ASN A 233 -4.96 17.05 24.63
N PRO A 234 -4.02 16.40 25.35
CA PRO A 234 -3.88 14.94 25.36
C PRO A 234 -5.16 14.23 25.80
N VAL A 235 -5.89 14.77 26.77
CA VAL A 235 -7.11 14.13 27.32
C VAL A 235 -8.21 14.05 26.25
N GLU A 236 -8.40 15.13 25.48
CA GLU A 236 -9.36 15.15 24.37
C GLU A 236 -8.94 14.22 23.24
N ILE A 237 -7.64 14.18 22.92
CA ILE A 237 -7.09 13.32 21.87
C ILE A 237 -7.34 11.85 22.23
N PHE A 238 -7.03 11.44 23.46
CA PHE A 238 -7.12 10.04 23.89
C PHE A 238 -8.55 9.57 24.14
N ALA A 239 -9.48 10.49 24.37
CA ALA A 239 -10.91 10.19 24.37
C ALA A 239 -11.44 9.87 22.96
N LYS A 240 -10.77 10.36 21.91
CA LYS A 240 -11.20 10.19 20.52
C LYS A 240 -10.46 9.09 19.79
N ILE A 241 -9.20 8.81 20.11
CA ILE A 241 -8.34 7.85 19.39
C ILE A 241 -7.52 7.06 20.41
N PRO A 242 -7.38 5.73 20.25
CA PRO A 242 -6.57 4.93 21.16
C PRO A 242 -5.09 5.35 21.06
N ALA A 243 -4.49 5.53 22.24
CA ALA A 243 -3.10 5.94 22.38
C ALA A 243 -2.25 4.83 23.02
N PHE A 244 -0.99 4.76 22.61
CA PHE A 244 -0.04 3.74 23.04
C PHE A 244 1.29 4.36 23.47
N HIS A 245 1.87 3.86 24.57
CA HIS A 245 3.18 4.29 25.04
C HIS A 245 4.12 3.10 25.14
N VAL A 246 5.15 3.09 24.29
CA VAL A 246 6.22 2.08 24.34
C VAL A 246 7.30 2.57 25.29
N HIS A 247 7.61 1.80 26.31
CA HIS A 247 8.64 2.13 27.29
C HIS A 247 9.42 0.88 27.67
N TYR A 248 10.62 1.07 28.23
CA TYR A 248 11.33 -0.06 28.81
C TYR A 248 10.73 -0.46 30.16
N ASP A 249 10.67 -1.76 30.42
CA ASP A 249 10.13 -2.34 31.66
C ASP A 249 10.99 -2.04 32.90
N ASP A 250 12.27 -1.73 32.69
CA ASP A 250 13.24 -1.36 33.72
C ASP A 250 13.30 0.14 34.03
N LEU A 251 12.60 0.98 33.26
CA LEU A 251 12.59 2.43 33.44
C LEU A 251 11.26 2.94 34.01
N ASN A 252 11.35 3.97 34.83
CA ASN A 252 10.18 4.71 35.30
C ASN A 252 9.45 5.36 34.12
N ILE A 253 8.13 5.21 34.12
CA ILE A 253 7.24 5.83 33.14
C ILE A 253 7.07 7.30 33.50
N ASP A 254 6.98 8.17 32.49
CA ASP A 254 6.74 9.59 32.67
C ASP A 254 5.42 9.85 33.44
N SER A 255 5.46 10.77 34.39
CA SER A 255 4.33 11.09 35.25
C SER A 255 3.07 11.56 34.50
N ASN A 256 3.23 12.16 33.31
CA ASN A 256 2.11 12.58 32.48
C ASN A 256 1.41 11.37 31.85
N VAL A 257 2.18 10.38 31.38
CA VAL A 257 1.62 9.15 30.78
C VAL A 257 0.78 8.38 31.79
N LEU A 258 1.17 8.37 33.06
CA LEU A 258 0.41 7.72 34.13
C LEU A 258 -0.97 8.36 34.36
N LYS A 259 -1.14 9.65 34.06
CA LYS A 259 -2.40 10.38 34.21
C LYS A 259 -3.32 10.25 33.01
N TRP A 260 -2.80 9.81 31.87
CA TRP A 260 -3.53 9.76 30.61
C TRP A 260 -4.10 8.38 30.33
N SER A 261 -5.23 8.32 29.62
CA SER A 261 -5.84 7.07 29.15
C SER A 261 -5.05 6.48 27.98
N VAL A 262 -3.94 5.82 28.29
CA VAL A 262 -2.97 5.32 27.30
C VAL A 262 -2.64 3.87 27.59
N THR A 263 -2.59 3.05 26.55
CA THR A 263 -2.17 1.65 26.66
C THR A 263 -0.64 1.59 26.72
N ARG A 264 -0.12 1.10 27.84
CA ARG A 264 1.32 0.97 28.07
C ARG A 264 1.82 -0.35 27.49
N LEU A 265 2.88 -0.29 26.69
CA LEU A 265 3.52 -1.42 26.02
C LEU A 265 4.95 -1.58 26.58
N PRO A 266 5.11 -2.31 27.70
CA PRO A 266 6.41 -2.50 28.33
C PRO A 266 7.28 -3.46 27.50
N VAL A 267 8.43 -2.98 27.06
CA VAL A 267 9.42 -3.71 26.26
C VAL A 267 10.63 -4.00 27.13
N SER A 268 11.18 -5.20 27.03
CA SER A 268 12.39 -5.56 27.78
C SER A 268 13.63 -5.35 26.93
N ARG A 269 14.73 -4.89 27.53
CA ARG A 269 16.01 -4.79 26.80
C ARG A 269 16.59 -6.15 26.44
N THR A 270 16.39 -7.13 27.31
CA THR A 270 16.96 -8.48 27.17
C THR A 270 15.95 -9.49 26.63
N LYS A 271 14.68 -9.40 27.05
CA LYS A 271 13.63 -10.35 26.66
C LYS A 271 12.89 -9.93 25.39
N ARG A 272 13.64 -9.69 24.30
CA ARG A 272 13.12 -9.20 23.00
C ARG A 272 12.09 -10.14 22.34
N HIS A 273 12.12 -11.44 22.68
CA HIS A 273 11.12 -12.41 22.22
C HIS A 273 9.69 -12.09 22.73
N MET A 274 9.57 -11.31 23.80
CA MET A 274 8.29 -10.89 24.36
C MET A 274 7.68 -9.69 23.62
N ASP A 275 8.47 -8.91 22.87
CA ASP A 275 8.01 -7.71 22.16
C ASP A 275 6.80 -8.01 21.30
N LYS A 276 6.82 -9.15 20.60
CA LYS A 276 5.70 -9.63 19.78
C LYS A 276 4.39 -9.71 20.58
N ALA A 277 4.42 -10.32 21.76
CA ALA A 277 3.24 -10.42 22.62
C ALA A 277 2.77 -9.06 23.14
N ARG A 278 3.70 -8.11 23.34
CA ARG A 278 3.38 -6.73 23.74
C ARG A 278 2.67 -5.97 22.61
N PHE A 279 3.21 -6.03 21.40
CA PHE A 279 2.60 -5.39 20.23
C PHE A 279 1.33 -6.11 19.72
N ARG A 280 1.08 -7.34 20.14
CA ARG A 280 -0.23 -7.99 19.94
C ARG A 280 -1.37 -7.22 20.61
N VAL A 281 -1.16 -6.72 21.82
CA VAL A 281 -2.17 -5.92 22.56
C VAL A 281 -2.54 -4.65 21.78
N PHE A 282 -1.58 -4.05 21.09
CA PHE A 282 -1.82 -2.91 20.21
C PHE A 282 -2.80 -3.28 19.09
N TRP A 283 -2.52 -4.38 18.37
CA TRP A 283 -3.37 -4.81 17.26
C TRP A 283 -4.77 -5.20 17.69
N GLU A 284 -4.92 -5.96 18.78
CA GLU A 284 -6.23 -6.33 19.34
C GLU A 284 -7.06 -5.09 19.72
N THR A 285 -6.41 -4.03 20.20
CA THR A 285 -7.06 -2.77 20.54
C THR A 285 -7.53 -2.04 19.28
N VAL A 286 -6.66 -1.93 18.27
CA VAL A 286 -6.99 -1.27 16.99
C VAL A 286 -8.07 -2.03 16.24
N ASP A 287 -7.99 -3.36 16.19
CA ASP A 287 -8.95 -4.22 15.50
C ASP A 287 -10.35 -4.14 16.13
N ARG A 288 -10.43 -4.01 17.45
CA ARG A 288 -11.70 -3.77 18.15
C ARG A 288 -12.23 -2.35 17.94
N TRP A 289 -11.35 -1.36 17.89
CA TRP A 289 -11.72 0.06 17.84
C TRP A 289 -12.19 0.50 16.45
N ILE A 290 -11.54 0.05 15.37
CA ILE A 290 -11.84 0.49 14.00
C ILE A 290 -13.31 0.22 13.62
N PRO A 291 -13.88 -0.99 13.77
CA PRO A 291 -15.27 -1.25 13.38
C PRO A 291 -16.29 -0.39 14.14
N ALA A 292 -16.00 -0.06 15.41
CA ALA A 292 -16.89 0.74 16.26
C ALA A 292 -16.83 2.23 15.95
N ASN A 293 -15.64 2.77 15.67
CA ASN A 293 -15.42 4.21 15.58
C ASN A 293 -15.21 4.72 14.15
N ARG A 294 -14.72 3.86 13.24
CA ARG A 294 -14.32 4.19 11.87
C ARG A 294 -14.65 3.04 10.90
N PRO A 295 -15.93 2.65 10.77
CA PRO A 295 -16.33 1.50 9.97
C PRO A 295 -15.95 1.64 8.49
N HIS A 296 -15.89 2.88 7.98
CA HIS A 296 -15.55 3.21 6.59
C HIS A 296 -14.07 2.99 6.21
N LEU A 297 -13.20 2.60 7.16
CA LEU A 297 -11.77 2.33 6.91
C LEU A 297 -11.47 0.86 6.67
N ARG A 298 -12.36 -0.04 7.08
CA ARG A 298 -12.44 -1.37 6.48
C ARG A 298 -13.37 -1.19 5.26
N TRP A 299 -13.12 -1.88 4.15
CA TRP A 299 -13.87 -1.82 2.86
C TRP A 299 -13.79 -0.51 2.05
#